data_AF-A0A925VH47-F1
#
_entry.id   AF-A0A925VH47-F1
#
_cell.length_a   1.000
_cell.length_b   1.000
_cell.length_c   1.000
_cell.angle_alpha   90.00
_cell.angle_beta   90.00
_cell.angle_gamma   90.00
#
_symmetry.space_group_name_H-M   'P 1'
#
loop_
_entity.id
_entity.type
_entity.pdbx_description
1 polymer ?
#
loop_
_entity_poly.entity_id
_entity_poly.type
_entity_poly.pdbx_seq_one_letter_code
_entity_poly.pdbx_strand_id
1 'polypeptide(L)' 'MAKAQTGRPVVHPQLGPGRLVRAYMGGYEFEVLFDSGRRFRLPARE' A
#
# COMPACT_ATOMS: atom_id res chain seq x y z
N MET A 1 5.79 -19.37 2.11
CA MET A 1 6.33 -18.04 1.72
C MET A 1 5.14 -17.08 1.62
N ALA A 2 5.21 -15.95 2.33
CA ALA A 2 4.06 -15.09 2.62
C ALA A 2 3.37 -14.58 1.34
N LYS A 3 2.08 -14.88 1.19
CA LYS A 3 1.23 -14.21 0.20
C LYS A 3 1.30 -12.72 0.51
N ALA A 4 1.82 -11.91 -0.42
CA ALA A 4 1.68 -10.47 -0.35
C ALA A 4 0.20 -10.16 -0.07
N GLN A 5 -0.09 -9.42 1.00
CA GLN A 5 -1.45 -9.18 1.49
C GLN A 5 -2.15 -8.15 0.60
N THR A 6 -2.42 -8.53 -0.65
CA THR A 6 -3.23 -7.76 -1.59
C THR A 6 -4.65 -7.58 -1.04
N GLY A 7 -5.16 -6.36 -1.10
CA GLY A 7 -6.52 -6.01 -0.63
C GLY A 7 -6.61 -5.60 0.83
N ARG A 8 -5.50 -5.56 1.57
CA ARG A 8 -5.51 -5.04 2.95
C ARG A 8 -5.86 -3.55 2.95
N PRO A 9 -6.87 -3.11 3.74
CA PRO A 9 -7.19 -1.70 3.86
C PRO A 9 -6.06 -0.96 4.58
N VAL A 10 -5.74 0.23 4.09
CA VAL A 10 -4.69 1.10 4.63
C VAL A 10 -5.29 2.50 4.77
N VAL A 11 -4.96 3.21 5.83
CA VAL A 11 -5.37 4.61 6.01
C VAL A 11 -4.12 5.46 6.10
N HIS A 12 -3.94 6.36 5.14
CA HIS A 12 -2.83 7.31 5.15
C HIS A 12 -3.31 8.65 5.72
N PRO A 13 -2.58 9.28 6.65
CA PRO A 13 -3.02 10.51 7.33
C PRO A 13 -3.37 11.67 6.40
N GLN A 14 -2.67 11.78 5.27
CA GLN A 14 -2.87 12.87 4.29
C GLN A 14 -3.71 12.47 3.08
N LEU A 15 -3.71 11.18 2.72
CA LEU A 15 -4.33 10.70 1.46
C LEU A 15 -5.65 9.97 1.71
N GLY A 16 -5.97 9.69 2.99
CA GLY A 16 -7.18 8.99 3.38
C GLY A 16 -7.09 7.48 3.21
N PRO A 17 -8.25 6.79 3.11
CA PRO A 17 -8.31 5.34 2.98
C PRO A 17 -7.88 4.86 1.59
N GLY A 18 -7.29 3.68 1.55
CA GLY A 18 -6.87 3.00 0.33
C GLY A 18 -6.71 1.50 0.56
N ARG A 19 -6.32 0.79 -0.51
CA ARG A 19 -6.07 -0.65 -0.48
C ARG A 19 -4.66 -0.95 -0.98
N LEU A 20 -3.99 -1.84 -0.27
CA LEU A 20 -2.70 -2.38 -0.69
C LEU A 20 -2.90 -3.21 -1.96
N VAL A 21 -2.30 -2.79 -3.06
CA VAL A 21 -2.40 -3.46 -4.37
C VAL A 21 -1.19 -4.33 -4.62
N ARG A 22 -0.02 -3.95 -4.12
CA ARG A 22 1.20 -4.73 -4.29
C ARG A 22 2.21 -4.41 -3.21
N ALA A 23 3.01 -5.41 -2.84
CA ALA A 23 4.20 -5.23 -2.04
C ALA A 23 5.41 -5.64 -2.90
N TYR A 24 6.43 -4.80 -2.94
CA TYR A 24 7.68 -5.05 -3.64
C TYR A 24 8.82 -5.29 -2.64
N MET A 25 9.89 -5.92 -3.13
CA MET A 25 11.10 -6.26 -2.37
C MET A 25 10.86 -7.04 -1.07
N GLY A 26 9.76 -7.77 -0.92
CA GLY A 26 9.47 -8.53 0.32
C GLY A 26 8.88 -7.70 1.46
N GLY A 27 8.39 -6.48 1.18
CA GLY A 27 7.74 -5.60 2.18
C GLY A 27 8.46 -4.28 2.42
N TYR A 28 9.43 -3.91 1.58
CA TYR A 28 10.12 -2.62 1.67
C TYR A 28 9.43 -1.51 0.86
N GLU A 29 8.57 -1.87 -0.08
CA GLU A 29 7.80 -0.88 -0.83
C GLU A 29 6.39 -1.39 -1.06
N PHE A 30 5.42 -0.48 -0.98
CA PHE A 30 4.02 -0.82 -1.10
C PHE A 30 3.32 0.07 -2.11
N GLU A 31 2.61 -0.55 -3.04
CA GLU A 31 1.68 0.12 -3.92
C GLU A 31 0.30 0.16 -3.27
N VAL A 32 -0.21 1.36 -3.04
CA VAL A 32 -1.53 1.60 -2.46
C VAL A 32 -2.37 2.35 -3.49
N LEU A 33 -3.58 1.84 -3.75
CA LEU A 33 -4.62 2.55 -4.48
C LEU A 33 -5.56 3.19 -3.48
N PHE A 34 -5.58 4.52 -3.45
CA PHE A 34 -6.47 5.29 -2.58
C PHE A 34 -7.86 5.42 -3.22
N ASP A 35 -8.89 5.58 -2.40
CA ASP A 35 -10.27 5.79 -2.86
C ASP A 35 -10.43 7.09 -3.67
N SER A 36 -9.50 8.03 -3.52
CA SER A 36 -9.38 9.21 -4.39
C SER A 36 -8.98 8.88 -5.84
N GLY A 37 -8.72 7.60 -6.17
CA GLY A 37 -8.25 7.13 -7.48
C GLY A 37 -6.74 7.25 -7.67
N ARG A 38 -6.00 7.77 -6.68
CA ARG A 38 -4.55 7.97 -6.76
C ARG A 38 -3.81 6.70 -6.37
N ARG A 39 -2.77 6.34 -7.12
CA ARG A 39 -1.81 5.30 -6.74
C ARG A 39 -0.55 5.94 -6.20
N PHE A 40 -0.11 5.50 -5.04
CA PHE A 40 1.20 5.85 -4.51
C PHE A 40 2.01 4.62 -4.18
N ARG A 41 3.31 4.75 -4.42
CA ARG A 41 4.31 3.83 -3.92
C ARG A 41 4.87 4.42 -2.64
N LEU A 42 4.49 3.82 -1.52
CA LEU A 42 4.99 4.21 -0.21
C LEU A 42 6.25 3.37 0.07
N PRO A 43 7.39 4.01 0.42
CA PRO A 43 8.48 3.27 1.02
C PRO A 43 7.99 2.68 2.34
N ALA A 44 8.43 1.47 2.68
CA ALA A 44 8.39 1.01 4.04
C ALA A 44 9.24 2.00 4.83
N ARG A 45 8.59 2.83 5.64
CA ARG A 45 9.28 3.62 6.65
C ARG A 45 10.23 2.67 7.40
N GLU A 46 11.50 3.10 7.50
CA GLU A 46 12.48 2.53 8.42
C GLU A 46 11.93 2.50 9.85
#